data_AF-A0A142LL42-F1
#
_entry.id   AF-A0A142LL42-F1
#
_cell.length_a   1.000
_cell.length_b   1.000
_cell.length_c   1.000
_cell.angle_alpha   90.00
_cell.angle_beta   90.00
_cell.angle_gamma   90.00
#
_symmetry.space_group_name_H-M   'P 1'
#
loop_
_entity.id
_entity.type
_entity.pdbx_description
1 polymer ?
#
loop_
_entity_poly.entity_id
_entity_poly.type
_entity_poly.pdbx_seq_one_letter_code
_entity_poly.pdbx_strand_id
1 'polypeptide(L)'
;MTQKSLESEAWIELRPSNVNLVLTLMASLSALGLLFLIDVPEWMRAAIVIALLGGAVADVYFVRMRHARAVVAFRLTQIDQQSSPRAIIDDNASADAASARQGLGIQLRYRDSWVTAPESEVEAEAEGVVLPRCYVSTYFTSIAYSLPDDPGWRRWFPRVLPLWADGIDAESFRQVRVRLKWR
;
A
#
# COMPACT_ATOMS: atom_id res chain seq x y z
N MET A 1 -36.76 -0.03 -0.38
CA MET A 1 -35.82 -0.78 0.49
C MET A 1 -34.58 0.05 0.64
N THR A 2 -34.42 0.67 1.80
CA THR A 2 -33.36 1.63 2.12
C THR A 2 -32.04 0.87 2.23
N GLN A 3 -31.20 1.05 1.21
CA GLN A 3 -29.82 0.60 1.14
C GLN A 3 -29.09 1.22 2.34
N LYS A 4 -28.91 0.46 3.42
CA LYS A 4 -28.04 0.87 4.51
C LYS A 4 -26.62 0.83 3.94
N SER A 5 -26.19 1.95 3.38
CA SER A 5 -24.78 2.31 3.25
C SER A 5 -24.19 2.24 4.65
N LEU A 6 -23.67 1.07 5.03
CA LEU A 6 -22.90 0.93 6.26
C LEU A 6 -21.57 1.65 6.03
N GLU A 7 -21.62 2.93 6.38
CA GLU A 7 -20.53 3.86 6.61
C GLU A 7 -19.24 3.13 7.07
N SER A 8 -18.31 2.97 6.13
CA SER A 8 -17.00 3.56 6.36
C SER A 8 -16.81 4.62 5.30
N GLU A 9 -17.54 5.73 5.46
CA GLU A 9 -17.42 6.89 4.57
C GLU A 9 -16.10 7.63 4.75
N ALA A 10 -15.40 7.41 5.87
CA ALA A 10 -14.12 8.04 6.13
C ALA A 10 -12.99 7.44 5.28
N TRP A 11 -12.31 8.31 4.54
CA TRP A 11 -11.04 8.00 3.90
C TRP A 11 -10.00 7.63 4.97
N ILE A 12 -9.30 6.51 4.77
CA ILE A 12 -8.20 6.11 5.62
C ILE A 12 -6.94 6.80 5.11
N GLU A 13 -6.50 7.81 5.85
CA GLU A 13 -5.25 8.54 5.56
C GLU A 13 -4.03 7.64 5.78
N LEU A 14 -3.13 7.64 4.80
CA LEU A 14 -1.85 6.96 4.83
C LEU A 14 -0.77 7.95 5.24
N ARG A 15 -0.07 7.62 6.32
CA ARG A 15 1.12 8.31 6.79
C ARG A 15 2.36 7.55 6.34
N PRO A 16 3.49 8.25 6.12
CA PRO A 16 4.76 7.58 5.89
C PRO A 16 5.08 6.67 7.07
N SER A 17 5.32 5.38 6.81
CA SER A 17 5.76 4.46 7.85
C SER A 17 7.20 4.79 8.26
N ASN A 18 7.45 4.84 9.55
CA ASN A 18 8.77 5.01 10.12
C ASN A 18 9.56 3.69 10.13
N VAL A 19 8.90 2.55 9.86
CA VAL A 19 9.56 1.23 9.86
C VAL A 19 10.73 1.19 8.87
N ASN A 20 10.57 1.74 7.67
CA ASN A 20 11.67 1.81 6.70
C ASN A 20 12.84 2.63 7.23
N LEU A 21 12.58 3.77 7.88
CA LEU A 21 13.62 4.60 8.49
C LEU A 21 14.35 3.85 9.61
N VAL A 22 13.61 3.15 10.47
CA VAL A 22 14.18 2.34 11.55
C VAL A 22 15.01 1.20 11.00
N LEU A 23 14.53 0.48 9.97
CA LEU A 23 15.26 -0.61 9.33
C LEU A 23 16.55 -0.11 8.66
N THR A 24 16.47 0.99 7.90
CA THR A 24 17.66 1.61 7.28
C THR A 24 18.65 2.05 8.35
N LEU A 25 18.19 2.71 9.43
CA LEU A 25 19.06 3.11 10.54
C LEU A 25 19.75 1.92 11.21
N MET A 26 18.99 0.87 11.54
CA MET A 26 19.51 -0.34 12.16
C MET A 26 20.53 -1.06 11.27
N ALA A 27 20.24 -1.16 9.97
CA ALA A 27 21.17 -1.72 8.98
C ALA A 27 22.45 -0.88 8.88
N SER A 28 22.34 0.44 8.82
CA SER A 28 23.49 1.35 8.78
C SER A 28 24.35 1.25 10.04
N LEU A 29 23.74 1.25 11.23
CA LEU A 29 24.46 1.09 12.50
C LEU A 29 25.14 -0.29 12.60
N SER A 30 24.48 -1.35 12.14
CA SER A 30 25.06 -2.69 12.11
C SER A 30 26.25 -2.79 11.15
N ALA A 31 26.12 -2.19 9.95
CA ALA A 31 27.20 -2.13 8.98
C ALA A 31 28.40 -1.33 9.49
N LEU A 32 28.16 -0.21 10.17
CA LEU A 32 29.21 0.57 10.84
C LEU A 32 29.89 -0.24 11.94
N GLY A 33 29.12 -0.92 12.80
CA GLY A 33 29.67 -1.80 13.84
C GLY A 33 30.59 -2.88 13.26
N LEU A 34 30.16 -3.54 12.20
CA LEU A 34 30.97 -4.54 11.48
C LEU A 34 32.23 -3.93 10.86
N LEU A 35 32.15 -2.73 10.29
CA LEU A 35 33.29 -2.04 9.68
C LEU A 35 34.43 -1.77 10.69
N PHE A 36 34.11 -1.54 11.96
CA PHE A 36 35.11 -1.37 13.02
C PHE A 36 35.73 -2.68 13.51
N LEU A 37 35.11 -3.82 13.21
CA LEU A 37 35.65 -5.15 13.56
C LEU A 37 36.60 -5.69 12.48
N ILE A 38 36.52 -5.16 11.26
CA ILE A 38 37.38 -5.57 10.16
C ILE A 38 38.63 -4.68 10.16
N ASP A 39 39.78 -5.29 9.93
CA ASP A 39 41.03 -4.56 9.77
C ASP A 39 41.09 -3.99 8.34
N VAL A 40 40.77 -2.71 8.21
CA VAL A 40 40.62 -2.01 6.93
C VAL A 40 41.47 -0.74 6.97
N PRO A 41 42.19 -0.39 5.89
CA PRO A 41 42.90 0.88 5.81
C PRO A 41 41.98 2.07 6.14
N GLU A 42 42.47 3.03 6.93
CA GLU A 42 41.66 4.16 7.44
C GLU A 42 40.99 4.97 6.31
N TRP A 43 41.66 5.14 5.16
CA TRP A 43 41.09 5.84 4.01
C TRP A 43 39.87 5.09 3.42
N MET A 44 39.91 3.76 3.43
CA MET A 44 38.82 2.93 2.92
C MET A 44 37.66 2.91 3.93
N ARG A 45 37.98 2.88 5.23
CA ARG A 45 36.98 3.06 6.30
C ARG A 45 36.25 4.39 6.15
N ALA A 46 36.98 5.50 5.96
CA ALA A 46 36.40 6.81 5.73
C ALA A 46 35.49 6.85 4.48
N ALA A 47 35.95 6.27 3.36
CA ALA A 47 35.16 6.17 2.14
C ALA A 47 33.85 5.38 2.34
N ILE A 48 33.90 4.25 3.04
CA ILE A 48 32.72 3.42 3.34
C ILE A 48 31.74 4.17 4.24
N VAL A 49 32.22 4.88 5.27
CA VAL A 49 31.37 5.70 6.15
C VAL A 49 30.65 6.77 5.34
N ILE A 50 31.36 7.50 4.47
CA ILE A 50 30.76 8.53 3.61
C ILE A 50 29.72 7.92 2.68
N ALA A 51 30.01 6.76 2.08
CA ALA A 51 29.08 6.06 1.20
C ALA A 51 27.82 5.59 1.95
N LEU A 52 27.95 5.05 3.16
CA LEU A 52 26.82 4.61 4.00
C LEU A 52 25.94 5.80 4.40
N LEU A 53 26.55 6.91 4.86
CA LEU A 53 25.81 8.11 5.24
C LEU A 53 25.12 8.76 4.04
N GLY A 54 25.85 8.90 2.92
CA GLY A 54 25.30 9.42 1.68
C GLY A 54 24.15 8.56 1.14
N GLY A 55 24.30 7.24 1.20
CA GLY A 55 23.25 6.29 0.84
C GLY A 55 22.02 6.39 1.74
N ALA A 56 22.21 6.49 3.06
CA ALA A 56 21.10 6.66 4.00
C ALA A 56 20.35 7.99 3.78
N VAL A 57 21.06 9.10 3.59
CA VAL A 57 20.45 10.41 3.27
C VAL A 57 19.72 10.33 1.94
N ALA A 58 20.33 9.74 0.91
CA ALA A 58 19.68 9.54 -0.38
C ALA A 58 18.44 8.67 -0.26
N ASP A 59 18.45 7.60 0.53
CA ASP A 59 17.30 6.72 0.75
C ASP A 59 16.15 7.48 1.43
N VAL A 60 16.42 8.22 2.51
CA VAL A 60 15.43 9.10 3.16
C VAL A 60 14.87 10.13 2.18
N TYR A 61 15.75 10.73 1.38
CA TYR A 61 15.37 11.71 0.36
C TYR A 61 14.52 11.07 -0.75
N PHE A 62 14.88 9.88 -1.24
CA PHE A 62 14.13 9.14 -2.25
C PHE A 62 12.79 8.66 -1.73
N VAL A 63 12.72 8.14 -0.50
CA VAL A 63 11.46 7.79 0.16
C VAL A 63 10.56 9.02 0.20
N ARG A 64 11.08 10.18 0.61
CA ARG A 64 10.31 11.43 0.62
C ARG A 64 9.92 11.94 -0.77
N MET A 65 10.78 11.78 -1.78
CA MET A 65 10.58 12.30 -3.15
C MET A 65 9.73 11.41 -4.06
N ARG A 66 9.75 10.08 -3.92
CA ARG A 66 8.96 9.16 -4.77
C ARG A 66 7.44 9.22 -4.52
N HIS A 67 6.99 10.09 -3.62
CA HIS A 67 5.58 10.27 -3.30
C HIS A 67 4.78 11.12 -4.30
N ALA A 68 5.37 11.54 -5.43
CA ALA A 68 4.66 12.31 -6.46
C ALA A 68 3.46 11.58 -7.12
N ARG A 69 3.29 10.28 -6.84
CA ARG A 69 2.07 9.48 -7.15
C ARG A 69 1.78 8.46 -6.04
N ALA A 70 2.11 8.79 -4.80
CA ALA A 70 1.80 7.90 -3.68
C ALA A 70 0.30 7.97 -3.38
N VAL A 71 -0.27 6.82 -3.04
CA VAL A 71 -1.60 6.77 -2.44
C VAL A 71 -1.50 7.48 -1.09
N VAL A 72 -2.31 8.52 -0.89
CA VAL A 72 -2.36 9.32 0.33
C VAL A 72 -3.53 8.91 1.21
N ALA A 73 -4.60 8.41 0.60
CA ALA A 73 -5.71 7.84 1.31
C ALA A 73 -6.37 6.74 0.49
N PHE A 74 -7.05 5.84 1.17
CA PHE A 74 -7.86 4.81 0.51
C PHE A 74 -9.15 4.56 1.30
N ARG A 75 -10.15 4.01 0.60
CA ARG A 75 -11.35 3.47 1.23
C ARG A 75 -11.71 2.13 0.62
N LEU A 76 -12.28 1.24 1.44
CA LEU A 76 -12.77 -0.05 1.00
C LEU A 76 -14.29 0.01 0.87
N THR A 77 -14.80 -0.36 -0.31
CA THR A 77 -16.23 -0.38 -0.63
C THR A 77 -16.70 -1.82 -0.81
N GLN A 78 -17.95 -2.11 -0.48
CA GLN A 78 -18.57 -3.37 -0.90
C GLN A 78 -19.07 -3.21 -2.33
N ILE A 79 -18.66 -4.12 -3.21
CA ILE A 79 -19.16 -4.22 -4.57
C ILE A 79 -20.17 -5.36 -4.59
N ASP A 80 -21.43 -5.00 -4.83
CA ASP A 80 -22.44 -5.97 -5.21
C ASP A 80 -22.08 -6.53 -6.59
N GLN A 81 -21.78 -7.84 -6.64
CA GLN A 81 -21.33 -8.51 -7.86
C GLN A 81 -22.34 -8.48 -9.02
N GLN A 82 -23.55 -7.97 -8.80
CA GLN A 82 -24.58 -7.83 -9.84
C GLN A 82 -24.23 -6.78 -10.91
N SER A 83 -23.30 -5.85 -10.66
CA SER A 83 -22.96 -4.78 -11.62
C SER A 83 -21.67 -4.99 -12.41
N SER A 84 -20.98 -6.12 -12.23
CA SER A 84 -19.79 -6.44 -13.03
C SER A 84 -20.21 -7.08 -14.37
N PRO A 85 -19.84 -6.52 -15.55
CA PRO A 85 -20.11 -7.14 -16.86
C PRO A 85 -19.41 -8.49 -17.08
N ARG A 86 -18.68 -8.99 -16.08
CA ARG A 86 -17.83 -10.19 -16.12
C ARG A 86 -18.46 -11.44 -15.50
N ALA A 87 -19.68 -11.37 -14.98
CA ALA A 87 -20.39 -12.55 -14.48
C ALA A 87 -20.79 -13.56 -15.58
N ILE A 88 -20.54 -13.24 -16.86
CA ILE A 88 -20.98 -14.04 -18.02
C ILE A 88 -19.99 -15.16 -18.40
N ILE A 89 -18.82 -15.29 -17.75
CA ILE A 89 -17.80 -16.29 -18.17
C ILE A 89 -17.86 -17.62 -17.38
N ASP A 90 -18.49 -17.65 -16.20
CA ASP A 90 -18.57 -18.88 -15.38
C ASP A 90 -20.02 -19.39 -15.26
N ASP A 91 -20.60 -19.84 -16.37
CA ASP A 91 -21.99 -20.35 -16.49
C ASP A 91 -22.24 -21.71 -15.80
N ASN A 92 -21.35 -22.18 -14.92
CA ASN A 92 -21.47 -23.48 -14.22
C ASN A 92 -21.35 -23.40 -12.69
N ALA A 93 -21.41 -22.21 -12.09
CA ALA A 93 -21.48 -22.09 -10.64
C ALA A 93 -22.95 -22.10 -10.19
N SER A 94 -23.33 -23.17 -9.49
CA SER A 94 -24.64 -23.41 -8.89
C SER A 94 -25.20 -22.21 -8.11
N ALA A 95 -26.53 -22.04 -8.15
CA ALA A 95 -27.28 -20.92 -7.59
C ALA A 95 -27.06 -20.65 -6.08
N ASP A 96 -26.49 -21.60 -5.33
CA ASP A 96 -26.09 -21.41 -3.93
C ASP A 96 -24.78 -20.60 -3.76
N ALA A 97 -23.94 -20.52 -4.79
CA ALA A 97 -22.70 -19.73 -4.79
C ALA A 97 -22.93 -18.23 -5.09
N ALA A 98 -24.09 -17.88 -5.64
CA ALA A 98 -24.44 -16.51 -6.03
C ALA A 98 -24.68 -15.59 -4.81
N SER A 99 -24.94 -16.16 -3.63
CA SER A 99 -25.19 -15.39 -2.40
C SER A 99 -23.94 -15.12 -1.55
N ALA A 100 -22.75 -15.62 -1.93
CA ALA A 100 -21.61 -15.74 -1.00
C ALA A 100 -20.29 -15.07 -1.43
N ARG A 101 -20.25 -14.25 -2.49
CA ARG A 101 -19.03 -13.52 -2.88
C ARG A 101 -19.30 -12.03 -3.03
N GLN A 102 -19.53 -11.34 -1.91
CA GLN A 102 -19.43 -9.88 -1.92
C GLN A 102 -18.00 -9.49 -2.31
N GLY A 103 -17.84 -8.76 -3.42
CA GLY A 103 -16.53 -8.28 -3.82
C GLY A 103 -16.13 -7.10 -2.95
N LEU A 104 -14.86 -6.98 -2.55
CA LEU A 104 -14.34 -5.72 -2.01
C LEU A 104 -13.81 -4.87 -3.16
N GLY A 105 -14.32 -3.65 -3.25
CA GLY A 105 -13.77 -2.54 -4.02
C GLY A 105 -12.76 -1.76 -3.20
N ILE A 106 -11.92 -1.01 -3.92
CA ILE A 106 -10.99 -0.06 -3.33
C ILE A 106 -11.03 1.24 -4.11
N GLN A 107 -11.09 2.35 -3.40
CA GLN A 107 -10.88 3.66 -3.98
C GLN A 107 -9.64 4.29 -3.37
N LEU A 108 -8.87 4.98 -4.21
CA LEU A 108 -7.54 5.45 -3.93
C LEU A 108 -7.46 6.93 -4.26
N ARG A 109 -6.87 7.71 -3.36
CA ARG A 109 -6.48 9.11 -3.61
C ARG A 109 -4.98 9.17 -3.78
N TYR A 110 -4.53 9.74 -4.88
CA TYR A 110 -3.12 9.97 -5.15
C TYR A 110 -2.74 11.41 -4.86
N ARG A 111 -1.52 11.60 -4.33
CA ARG A 111 -0.91 12.92 -4.25
C ARG A 111 -0.60 13.37 -5.67
N ASP A 112 -1.17 14.49 -6.11
CA ASP A 112 -0.75 15.11 -7.36
C ASP A 112 0.64 15.75 -7.19
N SER A 113 1.40 15.83 -8.28
CA SER A 113 2.85 16.02 -8.23
C SER A 113 3.25 17.33 -7.52
N TRP A 114 4.27 17.26 -6.66
CA TRP A 114 4.82 18.40 -5.90
C TRP A 114 5.42 19.52 -6.78
N VAL A 115 5.49 19.33 -8.11
CA VAL A 115 6.14 20.25 -9.04
C VAL A 115 5.18 21.34 -9.53
N THR A 116 3.86 21.15 -9.46
CA THR A 116 2.91 22.04 -10.17
C THR A 116 1.91 22.82 -9.34
N ALA A 117 1.68 22.56 -8.05
CA ALA A 117 0.85 23.45 -7.25
C ALA A 117 0.97 23.19 -5.73
N PRO A 118 1.33 24.19 -4.92
CA PRO A 118 1.24 24.09 -3.46
C PRO A 118 -0.19 24.23 -2.91
N GLU A 119 -1.21 24.54 -3.74
CA GLU A 119 -2.56 24.89 -3.25
C GLU A 119 -3.75 24.31 -4.03
N SER A 120 -3.55 23.50 -5.08
CA SER A 120 -4.68 22.86 -5.77
C SER A 120 -4.85 21.42 -5.30
N GLU A 121 -5.82 21.21 -4.42
CA GLU A 121 -6.36 19.91 -3.98
C GLU A 121 -7.02 19.11 -5.13
N VAL A 122 -6.34 18.91 -6.25
CA VAL A 122 -6.82 17.98 -7.27
C VAL A 122 -6.28 16.60 -6.91
N GLU A 123 -6.92 15.95 -5.94
CA GLU A 123 -6.66 14.54 -5.63
C GLU A 123 -7.13 13.69 -6.81
N ALA A 124 -6.21 13.09 -7.55
CA ALA A 124 -6.59 12.11 -8.55
C ALA A 124 -7.18 10.90 -7.83
N GLU A 125 -8.46 10.62 -8.06
CA GLU A 125 -9.14 9.45 -7.52
C GLU A 125 -9.13 8.31 -8.54
N ALA A 126 -8.84 7.08 -8.08
CA ALA A 126 -9.01 5.88 -8.88
C ALA A 126 -9.82 4.85 -8.11
N GLU A 127 -10.69 4.15 -8.83
CA GLU A 127 -11.46 3.03 -8.31
C GLU A 127 -10.96 1.72 -8.91
N GLY A 128 -10.95 0.68 -8.09
CA GLY A 128 -10.51 -0.64 -8.48
C GLY A 128 -11.16 -1.73 -7.65
N VAL A 129 -10.72 -2.96 -7.92
CA VAL A 129 -11.22 -4.16 -7.25
C VAL A 129 -10.07 -4.75 -6.45
N VAL A 130 -10.33 -5.04 -5.17
CA VAL A 130 -9.37 -5.78 -4.35
C VAL A 130 -9.26 -7.20 -4.93
N LEU A 131 -8.11 -7.83 -4.85
CA LEU A 131 -7.88 -9.20 -5.32
C LEU A 131 -7.75 -10.18 -4.13
N PRO A 132 -8.01 -11.48 -4.30
CA PRO A 132 -7.96 -12.45 -3.20
C PRO A 132 -6.57 -12.62 -2.57
N ARG A 133 -5.50 -12.18 -3.24
CA ARG A 133 -4.09 -12.37 -2.85
C ARG A 133 -3.60 -11.36 -1.80
N CYS A 134 -4.47 -10.94 -0.90
CA CYS A 134 -4.09 -10.01 0.17
C CYS A 134 -3.34 -10.77 1.28
N TYR A 135 -2.34 -10.13 1.89
CA TYR A 135 -1.67 -10.65 3.08
C TYR A 135 -2.14 -9.87 4.30
N VAL A 136 -2.48 -10.58 5.39
CA VAL A 136 -3.00 -9.96 6.61
C VAL A 136 -2.21 -10.48 7.80
N SER A 137 -1.48 -9.60 8.48
CA SER A 137 -0.79 -9.89 9.75
C SER A 137 -1.08 -8.81 10.79
N THR A 138 -0.57 -8.96 12.00
CA THR A 138 -0.78 -7.99 13.11
C THR A 138 0.00 -6.69 12.91
N TYR A 139 1.09 -6.70 12.14
CA TYR A 139 1.98 -5.53 11.99
C TYR A 139 2.04 -5.01 10.55
N PHE A 140 1.62 -5.84 9.59
CA PHE A 140 1.70 -5.56 8.18
C PHE A 140 0.51 -6.17 7.43
N THR A 141 -0.07 -5.42 6.52
CA THR A 141 -1.15 -5.89 5.64
C THR A 141 -0.84 -5.45 4.21
N SER A 142 -0.99 -6.33 3.24
CA SER A 142 -0.85 -5.98 1.82
C SER A 142 -2.19 -6.15 1.12
N ILE A 143 -2.67 -5.07 0.49
CA ILE A 143 -3.89 -5.11 -0.31
C ILE A 143 -3.48 -5.30 -1.76
N ALA A 144 -3.71 -6.48 -2.31
CA ALA A 144 -3.60 -6.70 -3.75
C ALA A 144 -4.83 -6.11 -4.44
N TYR A 145 -4.67 -5.33 -5.50
CA TYR A 145 -5.78 -4.72 -6.24
C TYR A 145 -5.49 -4.58 -7.74
N SER A 146 -6.55 -4.35 -8.53
CA SER A 146 -6.47 -4.04 -9.95
C SER A 146 -7.34 -2.82 -10.28
N LEU A 147 -6.85 -1.96 -11.16
CA LEU A 147 -7.60 -0.84 -11.74
C LEU A 147 -8.26 -1.24 -13.08
N PRO A 148 -9.32 -0.56 -13.54
CA PRO A 148 -9.96 -0.82 -14.82
C PRO A 148 -9.01 -0.79 -16.02
N ASP A 149 -8.05 0.14 -16.00
CA ASP A 149 -7.09 0.37 -17.09
C ASP A 149 -5.83 -0.51 -16.98
N ASP A 150 -5.78 -1.45 -16.03
CA ASP A 150 -4.60 -2.28 -15.84
C ASP A 150 -4.43 -3.29 -16.99
N PRO A 151 -3.25 -3.36 -17.64
CA PRO A 151 -3.00 -4.31 -18.72
C PRO A 151 -3.07 -5.76 -18.22
N GLY A 152 -3.45 -6.68 -19.11
CA GLY A 152 -3.77 -8.08 -18.74
C GLY A 152 -2.68 -8.85 -17.99
N TRP A 153 -1.40 -8.52 -18.17
CA TRP A 153 -0.28 -9.15 -17.45
C TRP A 153 -0.27 -8.83 -15.95
N ARG A 154 -0.94 -7.75 -15.52
CA ARG A 154 -1.10 -7.41 -14.08
C ARG A 154 -1.95 -8.42 -13.30
N ARG A 155 -2.56 -9.40 -13.97
CA ARG A 155 -3.15 -10.57 -13.30
C ARG A 155 -2.10 -11.43 -12.57
N TRP A 156 -0.89 -11.50 -13.12
CA TRP A 156 0.22 -12.21 -12.48
C TRP A 156 0.97 -11.32 -11.48
N PHE A 157 1.06 -10.01 -11.80
CA PHE A 157 1.71 -9.01 -10.96
C PHE A 157 0.71 -7.90 -10.58
N PRO A 158 -0.18 -8.16 -9.61
CA PRO A 158 -1.18 -7.18 -9.20
C PRO A 158 -0.54 -5.97 -8.53
N ARG A 159 -1.26 -4.84 -8.52
CA ARG A 159 -0.85 -3.71 -7.68
C ARG A 159 -0.98 -4.12 -6.23
N VAL A 160 -0.04 -3.65 -5.41
CA VAL A 160 -0.05 -3.91 -3.97
C VAL A 160 0.01 -2.57 -3.25
N LEU A 161 -0.93 -2.34 -2.35
CA LEU A 161 -0.88 -1.27 -1.37
C LEU A 161 -0.33 -1.85 -0.05
N PRO A 162 0.93 -1.57 0.31
CA PRO A 162 1.47 -1.99 1.59
C PRO A 162 0.95 -1.09 2.70
N LEU A 163 0.43 -1.69 3.76
CA LEU A 163 -0.07 -1.02 4.95
C LEU A 163 0.73 -1.50 6.16
N TRP A 164 1.48 -0.59 6.75
CA TRP A 164 2.13 -0.81 8.03
C TRP A 164 1.23 -0.32 9.17
N ALA A 165 1.28 -0.99 10.32
CA ALA A 165 0.46 -0.63 11.47
C ALA A 165 0.76 0.78 12.03
N ASP A 166 1.96 1.32 11.80
CA ASP A 166 2.34 2.69 12.17
C ASP A 166 1.96 3.74 11.11
N GLY A 167 1.64 3.29 9.90
CA GLY A 167 1.29 4.17 8.77
C GLY A 167 -0.19 4.57 8.75
N ILE A 168 -1.05 3.96 9.56
CA ILE A 168 -2.47 4.31 9.67
C ILE A 168 -2.93 4.24 11.13
N ASP A 169 -4.09 4.84 11.41
CA ASP A 169 -4.71 4.74 12.74
C ASP A 169 -4.96 3.27 13.13
N ALA A 170 -4.77 2.95 14.41
CA ALA A 170 -4.81 1.57 14.90
C ALA A 170 -6.18 0.90 14.73
N GLU A 171 -7.27 1.65 14.94
CA GLU A 171 -8.62 1.12 14.77
C GLU A 171 -8.94 0.95 13.27
N SER A 172 -8.51 1.90 12.44
CA SER A 172 -8.58 1.76 10.97
C SER A 172 -7.81 0.53 10.47
N PHE A 173 -6.60 0.29 11.00
CA PHE A 173 -5.80 -0.91 10.68
C PHE A 173 -6.51 -2.20 11.09
N ARG A 174 -7.08 -2.23 12.30
CA ARG A 174 -7.88 -3.37 12.76
C ARG A 174 -9.06 -3.64 11.84
N GLN A 175 -9.82 -2.62 11.46
CA GLN A 175 -10.99 -2.77 10.59
C GLN A 175 -10.61 -3.28 9.19
N VAL A 176 -9.55 -2.73 8.60
CA VAL A 176 -9.02 -3.19 7.31
C VAL A 176 -8.65 -4.67 7.38
N ARG A 177 -7.93 -5.10 8.44
CA ARG A 177 -7.57 -6.50 8.63
C ARG A 177 -8.78 -7.42 8.74
N VAL A 178 -9.80 -7.01 9.51
CA VAL A 178 -11.04 -7.79 9.65
C VAL A 178 -11.75 -7.90 8.31
N ARG A 179 -11.92 -6.79 7.58
CA ARG A 179 -12.57 -6.77 6.26
C ARG A 179 -11.84 -7.64 5.23
N LEU A 180 -10.52 -7.58 5.19
CA LEU A 180 -9.74 -8.40 4.25
C LEU A 180 -9.72 -9.89 4.62
N LYS A 181 -9.78 -10.21 5.93
CA LYS A 181 -9.81 -11.61 6.40
C LYS A 181 -11.12 -12.31 6.10
N TRP A 182 -12.25 -11.58 6.12
CA TRP A 182 -13.60 -12.12 5.98
C TRP A 182 -14.28 -11.75 4.65
N ARG A 183 -13.48 -11.44 3.63
CA ARG A 183 -13.96 -11.11 2.29
C ARG A 183 -14.54 -12.33 1.57
#